data_AF-A0A914WJX2-F1
#
_entry.id   AF-A0A914WJX2-F1
#
_cell.length_a   1.000
_cell.length_b   1.000
_cell.length_c   1.000
_cell.angle_alpha   90.00
_cell.angle_beta   90.00
_cell.angle_gamma   90.00
#
_symmetry.space_group_name_H-M   'P 1'
#
loop_
_entity.id
_entity.type
_entity.pdbx_description
1 polymer ?
#
loop_
_entity_poly.entity_id
_entity_poly.type
_entity_poly.pdbx_seq_one_letter_code
_entity_poly.pdbx_strand_id
1 'polypeptide(L)'
;MTYNAESINLNEFDINDLADISANLQISPNRGAEFIEQSLPLILQKLSHTEQDLKQKTQLMLADVLPNYERLQRLTQIGASLNDELNQQTVSIKRQYPALFKEVKHVIKYAHQLLLLLQQLEQMHPSYITQAKSMIQSFSQQCSLLYDQLVKRSILVVKQPDEIIKKGNQFDTQIVLLIDIPSPTPSVRIRIISAADAELLKTGAAQCTQISPAATTVNNQGTLNFNNGNLLSHFSKKPALKEISSRVNTAGGRRLAVTEQKYVVLYEIVLSSAVASGGTETIWALSLPIVLIVHASQLSDAYATIIWDRMFHNEVRLRLSFCTCTL
;
A
#
# COMPACT_ATOMS: atom_id res chain seq x y z
N MET A 1 10.18 17.35 -10.01
CA MET A 1 11.16 17.26 -8.91
C MET A 1 11.84 15.92 -9.01
N THR A 2 13.04 15.91 -9.59
CA THR A 2 13.85 14.71 -9.78
C THR A 2 14.33 14.22 -8.42
N TYR A 3 13.85 13.04 -8.04
CA TYR A 3 14.31 12.30 -6.88
C TYR A 3 15.75 11.88 -7.18
N ASN A 4 16.74 12.54 -6.57
CA ASN A 4 18.11 12.04 -6.61
C ASN A 4 18.11 10.68 -5.92
N ALA A 5 18.29 9.64 -6.71
CA ALA A 5 18.58 8.30 -6.23
C ALA A 5 20.03 8.28 -5.71
N GLU A 6 20.31 9.06 -4.66
CA GLU A 6 21.37 8.67 -3.75
C GLU A 6 20.81 7.48 -2.98
N SER A 7 21.03 6.30 -3.55
CA SER A 7 20.97 5.06 -2.80
C SER A 7 21.88 5.24 -1.60
N ILE A 8 21.30 5.37 -0.41
CA ILE A 8 22.05 5.11 0.81
C ILE A 8 22.58 3.68 0.63
N ASN A 9 23.90 3.56 0.57
CA ASN A 9 24.58 2.29 0.39
C ASN A 9 24.32 1.46 1.65
N LEU A 10 23.29 0.60 1.59
CA LEU A 10 22.85 -0.23 2.72
C LEU A 10 23.94 -1.19 3.23
N ASN A 11 25.03 -1.39 2.47
CA ASN A 11 26.18 -2.17 2.90
C ASN A 11 27.10 -1.41 3.88
N GLU A 12 26.99 -0.08 3.96
CA GLU A 12 27.87 0.76 4.76
C GLU A 12 27.27 1.19 6.10
N PHE A 13 25.95 1.09 6.31
CA PHE A 13 25.37 1.74 7.48
C PHE A 13 25.50 0.95 8.81
N ASP A 14 25.59 -0.39 8.84
CA ASP A 14 25.24 -1.07 10.11
C ASP A 14 25.82 -2.47 10.42
N ILE A 15 26.58 -3.12 9.53
CA ILE A 15 27.19 -4.43 9.88
C ILE A 15 28.49 -4.23 10.67
N ASN A 16 29.30 -3.24 10.30
CA ASN A 16 30.58 -3.00 10.93
C ASN A 16 30.41 -2.45 12.35
N ASP A 17 29.50 -1.50 12.57
CA ASP A 17 29.23 -0.93 13.90
C ASP A 17 28.74 -2.02 14.90
N LEU A 18 27.86 -2.95 14.47
CA LEU A 18 27.42 -4.07 15.32
C LEU A 18 28.51 -5.14 15.51
N ALA A 19 29.28 -5.44 14.45
CA ALA A 19 30.37 -6.39 14.52
C ALA A 19 31.50 -5.89 15.44
N ASP A 20 31.80 -4.59 15.40
CA ASP A 20 32.79 -3.93 16.24
C ASP A 20 32.33 -3.88 17.71
N ILE A 21 31.05 -3.57 17.97
CA ILE A 21 30.47 -3.67 19.31
C ILE A 21 30.56 -5.12 19.82
N SER A 22 30.15 -6.10 19.01
CA SER A 22 30.18 -7.51 19.41
C SER A 22 31.61 -8.02 19.64
N ALA A 23 32.57 -7.63 18.80
CA ALA A 23 33.97 -8.01 18.92
C ALA A 23 34.62 -7.40 20.17
N ASN A 24 34.35 -6.12 20.46
CA ASN A 24 34.89 -5.46 21.66
C ASN A 24 34.32 -6.02 22.96
N LEU A 25 33.06 -6.48 22.94
CA LEU A 25 32.44 -7.20 24.07
C LEU A 25 33.11 -8.55 24.37
N GLN A 26 33.67 -9.23 23.36
CA GLN A 26 34.40 -10.49 23.55
C GLN A 26 35.79 -10.29 24.17
N ILE A 27 36.39 -9.11 24.02
CA ILE A 27 37.78 -8.84 24.44
C ILE A 27 37.88 -8.45 25.92
N SER A 28 36.99 -7.58 26.43
CA SER A 28 36.90 -7.24 27.86
C SER A 28 35.60 -6.47 28.16
N PRO A 29 34.85 -6.82 29.23
CA PRO A 29 33.58 -6.16 29.55
C PRO A 29 33.72 -4.67 29.86
N ASN A 30 34.84 -4.23 30.45
CA ASN A 30 35.05 -2.81 30.81
C ASN A 30 35.42 -1.96 29.58
N ARG A 31 36.23 -2.47 28.66
CA ARG A 31 36.54 -1.79 27.39
C ARG A 31 35.31 -1.75 26.47
N GLY A 32 34.51 -2.81 26.48
CA GLY A 32 33.23 -2.85 25.78
C GLY A 32 32.25 -1.79 26.31
N ALA A 33 32.18 -1.60 27.63
CA ALA A 33 31.32 -0.57 28.25
C ALA A 33 31.74 0.86 27.85
N GLU A 34 33.03 1.20 27.93
CA GLU A 34 33.54 2.52 27.53
C GLU A 34 33.32 2.78 26.03
N PHE A 35 33.54 1.77 25.18
CA PHE A 35 33.30 1.87 23.74
C PHE A 35 31.82 2.11 23.43
N ILE A 36 30.91 1.50 24.20
CA ILE A 36 29.47 1.68 24.06
C ILE A 36 29.03 3.06 24.54
N GLU A 37 29.55 3.56 25.65
CA GLU A 37 29.25 4.93 26.11
C GLU A 37 29.69 5.99 25.09
N GLN A 38 30.76 5.74 24.34
CA GLN A 38 31.22 6.64 23.26
C GLN A 38 30.45 6.47 21.94
N SER A 39 30.10 5.23 21.57
CA SER A 39 29.48 4.93 20.27
C SER A 39 27.96 5.10 20.27
N LEU A 40 27.30 4.83 21.40
CA LEU A 40 25.84 4.82 21.51
C LEU A 40 25.20 6.19 21.23
N PRO A 41 25.74 7.34 21.69
CA PRO A 41 25.22 8.65 21.32
C PRO A 41 25.26 8.90 19.81
N LEU A 42 26.33 8.48 19.14
CA LEU A 42 26.48 8.60 17.69
C LEU A 42 25.45 7.73 16.96
N ILE A 43 25.26 6.50 17.43
CA ILE A 43 24.24 5.58 16.89
C ILE A 43 22.84 6.16 17.08
N LEU A 44 22.51 6.67 18.27
CA LEU A 44 21.21 7.28 18.53
C LEU A 44 20.96 8.51 17.65
N GLN A 45 21.99 9.34 17.40
CA GLN A 45 21.89 10.46 16.48
C GLN A 45 21.66 10.00 15.04
N LYS A 46 22.40 8.99 14.57
CA LYS A 46 22.21 8.37 13.25
C LYS A 46 20.78 7.81 13.11
N LEU A 47 20.30 7.05 14.10
CA LEU A 47 18.94 6.49 14.11
C LEU A 47 17.89 7.60 14.01
N SER A 48 18.02 8.69 14.76
CA SER A 48 17.08 9.81 14.67
C SER A 48 17.05 10.46 13.28
N HIS A 49 18.20 10.62 12.63
CA HIS A 49 18.25 11.14 11.26
C HIS A 49 17.60 10.19 10.26
N THR A 50 17.90 8.89 10.36
CA THR A 50 17.31 7.85 9.52
C THR A 50 15.79 7.78 9.71
N GLU A 51 15.29 7.94 10.94
CA GLU A 51 13.85 7.99 11.21
C GLU A 51 13.16 9.10 10.42
N GLN A 52 13.74 10.30 10.45
CA GLN A 52 13.20 11.48 9.78
C GLN A 52 13.22 11.32 8.27
N ASP A 53 14.32 10.81 7.72
CA ASP A 53 14.45 10.54 6.29
C ASP A 53 13.45 9.48 5.82
N LEU A 54 13.36 8.33 6.51
CA LEU A 54 12.38 7.29 6.20
C LEU A 54 10.94 7.80 6.27
N LYS A 55 10.62 8.64 7.25
CA LYS A 55 9.31 9.27 7.38
C LYS A 55 9.01 10.18 6.19
N GLN A 56 9.96 11.02 5.79
CA GLN A 56 9.82 11.90 4.62
C GLN A 56 9.65 11.10 3.33
N LYS A 57 10.53 10.12 3.07
CA LYS A 57 10.46 9.24 1.88
C LYS A 57 9.12 8.49 1.82
N THR A 58 8.66 7.95 2.94
CA THR A 58 7.37 7.25 3.04
C THR A 58 6.20 8.20 2.77
N GLN A 59 6.22 9.40 3.36
CA GLN A 59 5.19 10.40 3.13
C GLN A 59 5.13 10.84 1.67
N LEU A 60 6.27 11.13 1.04
CA LEU A 60 6.34 11.49 -0.38
C LEU A 60 5.79 10.37 -1.27
N MET A 61 6.15 9.12 -1.00
CA MET A 61 5.66 7.97 -1.77
C MET A 61 4.14 7.82 -1.64
N LEU A 62 3.62 7.86 -0.42
CA LEU A 62 2.21 7.56 -0.14
C LEU A 62 1.25 8.73 -0.39
N ALA A 63 1.68 9.97 -0.16
CA ALA A 63 0.83 11.16 -0.27
C ALA A 63 0.92 11.86 -1.64
N ASP A 64 2.05 11.73 -2.33
CA ASP A 64 2.27 12.42 -3.61
C ASP A 64 2.39 11.46 -4.79
N VAL A 65 3.33 10.50 -4.72
CA VAL A 65 3.64 9.63 -5.87
C VAL A 65 2.46 8.71 -6.20
N LEU A 66 1.95 7.93 -5.24
CA LEU A 66 0.84 7.01 -5.50
C LEU A 66 -0.45 7.75 -5.92
N PRO A 67 -0.88 8.85 -5.26
CA PRO A 67 -2.07 9.58 -5.69
C PRO A 67 -1.90 10.24 -7.07
N ASN A 68 -0.71 10.74 -7.41
CA ASN A 68 -0.47 11.25 -8.76
C ASN A 68 -0.52 10.12 -9.80
N TYR A 69 -0.04 8.92 -9.48
CA TYR A 69 -0.15 7.77 -10.37
C TYR A 69 -1.62 7.39 -10.63
N GLU A 70 -2.45 7.34 -9.58
CA GLU A 70 -3.90 7.12 -9.72
C GLU A 70 -4.55 8.23 -10.58
N ARG A 71 -4.12 9.49 -10.40
CA ARG A 71 -4.58 10.62 -11.23
C ARG A 71 -4.21 10.43 -12.71
N LEU A 72 -2.97 10.07 -13.03
CA LEU A 72 -2.54 9.81 -14.40
C LEU A 72 -3.37 8.69 -15.02
N GLN A 73 -3.56 7.58 -14.31
CA GLN A 73 -4.39 6.47 -14.79
C GLN A 73 -5.81 6.92 -15.14
N ARG A 74 -6.45 7.71 -14.26
CA ARG A 74 -7.80 8.25 -14.52
C ARG A 74 -7.85 9.09 -15.79
N LEU A 75 -6.88 9.98 -15.97
CA LEU A 75 -6.85 10.88 -17.13
C LEU A 75 -6.55 10.12 -18.43
N THR A 76 -5.68 9.11 -18.40
CA THR A 76 -5.43 8.27 -19.57
C THR A 76 -6.67 7.49 -20.03
N GLN A 77 -7.55 7.05 -19.10
CA GLN A 77 -8.79 6.35 -19.45
C GLN A 77 -9.81 7.22 -20.18
N ILE A 78 -9.76 8.55 -20.03
CA ILE A 78 -10.61 9.50 -20.77
C ILE A 78 -9.91 10.06 -22.04
N GLY A 79 -8.78 9.47 -22.43
CA GLY A 79 -8.07 9.81 -23.67
C GLY A 79 -6.98 10.87 -23.54
N ALA A 80 -6.55 11.24 -22.32
CA ALA A 80 -5.40 12.11 -22.17
C ALA A 80 -4.12 11.41 -22.66
N SER A 81 -3.29 12.12 -23.43
CA SER A 81 -2.03 11.61 -23.98
C SER A 81 -0.90 11.59 -22.92
N LEU A 82 -1.11 10.84 -21.84
CA LEU A 82 -0.19 10.76 -20.69
C LEU A 82 0.38 9.35 -20.48
N ASN A 83 0.29 8.49 -21.50
CA ASN A 83 0.75 7.09 -21.41
C ASN A 83 2.25 6.98 -21.11
N ASP A 84 3.07 7.86 -21.69
CA ASP A 84 4.51 7.86 -21.46
C ASP A 84 4.85 8.26 -20.02
N GLU A 85 4.20 9.30 -19.48
CA GLU A 85 4.36 9.71 -18.08
C GLU A 85 3.90 8.61 -17.12
N LEU A 86 2.74 7.98 -17.42
CA LEU A 86 2.21 6.88 -16.63
C LEU A 86 3.17 5.68 -16.62
N ASN A 87 3.75 5.35 -17.78
CA ASN A 87 4.73 4.27 -17.91
C ASN A 87 6.02 4.58 -17.14
N GLN A 88 6.54 5.80 -17.26
CA GLN A 88 7.72 6.25 -16.51
C GLN A 88 7.46 6.19 -15.00
N GLN A 89 6.31 6.67 -14.54
CA GLN A 89 5.94 6.62 -13.13
C GLN A 89 5.75 5.19 -12.64
N THR A 90 5.17 4.30 -13.46
CA THR A 90 5.05 2.86 -13.17
C THR A 90 6.42 2.24 -12.89
N VAL A 91 7.39 2.50 -13.77
CA VAL A 91 8.77 1.99 -13.62
C VAL A 91 9.43 2.56 -12.37
N SER A 92 9.25 3.86 -12.11
CA SER A 92 9.79 4.53 -10.91
C SER A 92 9.25 3.90 -9.62
N ILE A 93 7.93 3.71 -9.52
CA ILE A 93 7.27 3.13 -8.34
C ILE A 93 7.76 1.69 -8.12
N LYS A 94 7.80 0.87 -9.17
CA LYS A 94 8.28 -0.53 -9.09
C LYS A 94 9.75 -0.64 -8.66
N ARG A 95 10.55 0.42 -8.79
CA ARG A 95 11.93 0.46 -8.33
C ARG A 95 12.05 1.02 -6.92
N GLN A 96 11.42 2.15 -6.65
CA GLN A 96 11.60 2.92 -5.42
C GLN A 96 10.83 2.31 -4.24
N TYR A 97 9.62 1.82 -4.46
CA TYR A 97 8.79 1.29 -3.38
C TYR A 97 9.41 0.05 -2.72
N PRO A 98 9.87 -0.98 -3.46
CA PRO A 98 10.53 -2.13 -2.83
C PRO A 98 11.84 -1.76 -2.13
N ALA A 99 12.58 -0.78 -2.66
CA ALA A 99 13.82 -0.30 -2.05
C ALA A 99 13.56 0.37 -0.69
N LEU A 100 12.60 1.29 -0.64
CA LEU A 100 12.15 1.93 0.60
C LEU A 100 11.63 0.89 1.62
N PHE A 101 10.83 -0.07 1.16
CA PHE A 101 10.33 -1.14 2.03
C PHE A 101 11.45 -1.99 2.63
N LYS A 102 12.48 -2.33 1.82
CA LYS A 102 13.68 -3.04 2.30
C LYS A 102 14.45 -2.23 3.32
N GLU A 103 14.62 -0.94 3.10
CA GLU A 103 15.30 -0.01 4.01
C GLU A 103 14.59 0.03 5.37
N VAL A 104 13.27 0.27 5.39
CA VAL A 104 12.45 0.25 6.63
C VAL A 104 12.57 -1.09 7.35
N LYS A 105 12.44 -2.20 6.62
CA LYS A 105 12.55 -3.56 7.19
C LYS A 105 13.94 -3.83 7.79
N HIS A 106 15.00 -3.37 7.11
CA HIS A 106 16.38 -3.55 7.57
C HIS A 106 16.62 -2.79 8.86
N VAL A 107 16.18 -1.53 8.92
CA VAL A 107 16.33 -0.66 10.09
C VAL A 107 15.59 -1.20 11.31
N ILE A 108 14.38 -1.76 11.13
CA ILE A 108 13.66 -2.44 12.23
C ILE A 108 14.44 -3.65 12.74
N LYS A 109 15.01 -4.46 11.84
CA LYS A 109 15.82 -5.62 12.22
C LYS A 109 17.08 -5.19 12.98
N TYR A 110 17.75 -4.14 12.51
CA TYR A 110 18.91 -3.56 13.18
C TYR A 110 18.57 -3.08 14.59
N ALA A 111 17.52 -2.27 14.75
CA ALA A 111 17.07 -1.78 16.05
C ALA A 111 16.78 -2.93 17.02
N HIS A 112 16.16 -4.01 16.53
CA HIS A 112 15.93 -5.22 17.33
C HIS A 112 17.24 -5.90 17.77
N GLN A 113 18.21 -6.04 16.88
CA GLN A 113 19.53 -6.61 17.22
C GLN A 113 20.28 -5.75 18.25
N LEU A 114 20.23 -4.42 18.10
CA LEU A 114 20.82 -3.48 19.04
C LEU A 114 20.18 -3.58 20.43
N LEU A 115 18.84 -3.70 20.50
CA LEU A 115 18.14 -3.92 21.77
C LEU A 115 18.57 -5.22 22.46
N LEU A 116 18.75 -6.31 21.72
CA LEU A 116 19.23 -7.58 22.26
C LEU A 116 20.66 -7.47 22.82
N LEU A 117 21.55 -6.76 22.13
CA LEU A 117 22.91 -6.50 22.62
C LEU A 117 22.89 -5.67 23.90
N LEU A 118 22.12 -4.58 23.93
CA LEU A 118 21.98 -3.74 25.13
C LEU A 118 21.38 -4.50 26.32
N GLN A 119 20.53 -5.50 26.07
CA GLN A 119 19.99 -6.36 27.13
C GLN A 119 21.06 -7.22 27.80
N GLN A 120 22.08 -7.66 27.07
CA GLN A 120 23.18 -8.45 27.64
C GLN A 120 24.07 -7.62 28.59
N LEU A 121 24.04 -6.29 28.46
CA LEU A 121 24.94 -5.36 29.17
C LEU A 121 24.29 -4.62 30.32
N GLU A 122 22.97 -4.75 30.46
CA GLU A 122 22.16 -4.09 31.48
C GLU A 122 22.63 -4.35 32.90
N GLN A 123 23.30 -5.49 33.15
CA GLN A 123 23.86 -5.85 34.45
C GLN A 123 25.04 -4.95 34.89
N MET A 124 25.68 -4.24 33.96
CA MET A 124 26.89 -3.44 34.23
C MET A 124 26.60 -1.94 34.43
N HIS A 125 25.67 -1.35 33.66
CA HIS A 125 25.36 0.09 33.71
C HIS A 125 23.84 0.36 33.57
N PRO A 126 23.04 0.19 34.65
CA PRO A 126 21.59 0.13 34.53
C PRO A 126 20.93 1.45 34.13
N SER A 127 21.41 2.62 34.55
CA SER A 127 20.73 3.90 34.31
C SER A 127 20.85 4.39 32.85
N TYR A 128 22.06 4.41 32.30
CA TYR A 128 22.33 4.88 30.93
C TYR A 128 21.76 3.94 29.86
N ILE A 129 21.92 2.62 30.06
CA ILE A 129 21.38 1.59 29.15
C ILE A 129 19.84 1.64 29.11
N THR A 130 19.19 1.90 30.24
CA THR A 130 17.72 2.03 30.28
C THR A 130 17.21 3.18 29.41
N GLN A 131 17.89 4.34 29.43
CA GLN A 131 17.52 5.48 28.60
C GLN A 131 17.72 5.21 27.10
N ALA A 132 18.84 4.59 26.72
CA ALA A 132 19.10 4.27 25.32
C ALA A 132 18.11 3.23 24.78
N LYS A 133 17.78 2.19 25.58
CA LYS A 133 16.77 1.19 25.22
C LYS A 133 15.41 1.83 24.95
N SER A 134 14.96 2.77 25.78
CA SER A 134 13.66 3.42 25.58
C SER A 134 13.62 4.25 24.29
N MET A 135 14.71 4.94 23.95
CA MET A 135 14.84 5.66 22.69
C MET A 135 14.80 4.72 21.48
N ILE A 136 15.55 3.61 21.51
CA ILE A 136 15.57 2.63 20.40
C ILE A 136 14.21 1.92 20.28
N GLN A 137 13.52 1.65 21.39
CA GLN A 137 12.17 1.11 21.37
C GLN A 137 11.18 2.08 20.72
N SER A 138 11.24 3.38 21.06
CA SER A 138 10.41 4.42 20.42
C SER A 138 10.67 4.46 18.91
N PHE A 139 11.94 4.52 18.51
CA PHE A 139 12.35 4.49 17.11
C PHE A 139 11.81 3.24 16.38
N SER A 140 11.98 2.05 16.98
CA SER A 140 11.51 0.80 16.40
C SER A 140 9.98 0.76 16.26
N GLN A 141 9.23 1.36 17.20
CA GLN A 141 7.78 1.50 17.10
C GLN A 141 7.39 2.43 15.94
N GLN A 142 8.08 3.56 15.78
CA GLN A 142 7.82 4.49 14.68
C GLN A 142 8.13 3.87 13.31
N CYS A 143 9.25 3.17 13.17
CA CYS A 143 9.55 2.43 11.94
C CYS A 143 8.55 1.31 11.66
N SER A 144 8.05 0.61 12.70
CA SER A 144 6.99 -0.39 12.55
C SER A 144 5.69 0.21 12.00
N LEU A 145 5.33 1.43 12.43
CA LEU A 145 4.17 2.14 11.87
C LEU A 145 4.36 2.47 10.38
N LEU A 146 5.55 2.90 9.97
CA LEU A 146 5.88 3.13 8.56
C LEU A 146 5.82 1.82 7.76
N TYR A 147 6.34 0.74 8.32
CA TYR A 147 6.26 -0.60 7.73
C TYR A 147 4.80 -1.01 7.47
N ASP A 148 3.92 -0.89 8.48
CA ASP A 148 2.51 -1.25 8.36
C ASP A 148 1.78 -0.40 7.30
N GLN A 149 2.09 0.90 7.21
CA GLN A 149 1.54 1.78 6.18
C GLN A 149 1.98 1.32 4.78
N LEU A 150 3.27 0.98 4.61
CA LEU A 150 3.79 0.46 3.36
C LEU A 150 3.23 -0.91 3.00
N VAL A 151 3.01 -1.80 3.98
CA VAL A 151 2.35 -3.10 3.72
C VAL A 151 0.92 -2.88 3.22
N LYS A 152 0.15 -2.01 3.89
CA LYS A 152 -1.24 -1.71 3.50
C LYS A 152 -1.37 -1.06 2.12
N ARG A 153 -0.37 -0.29 1.68
CA ARG A 153 -0.35 0.38 0.37
C ARG A 153 0.53 -0.30 -0.69
N SER A 154 0.88 -1.57 -0.48
CA SER A 154 1.83 -2.31 -1.32
C SER A 154 1.28 -2.85 -2.64
N ILE A 155 -0.04 -2.80 -2.86
CA ILE A 155 -0.66 -3.31 -4.09
C ILE A 155 -0.87 -2.15 -5.07
N LEU A 156 -0.25 -2.27 -6.25
CA LEU A 156 -0.40 -1.34 -7.36
C LEU A 156 -1.27 -1.96 -8.46
N VAL A 157 -2.36 -1.31 -8.83
CA VAL A 157 -3.15 -1.70 -10.01
C VAL A 157 -2.43 -1.17 -11.26
N VAL A 158 -1.82 -2.07 -12.04
CA VAL A 158 -1.05 -1.70 -13.25
C VAL A 158 -1.96 -1.68 -14.47
N LYS A 159 -2.86 -2.66 -14.58
CA LYS A 159 -3.91 -2.70 -15.60
C LYS A 159 -5.26 -2.62 -14.92
N GLN A 160 -5.90 -1.45 -15.05
CA GLN A 160 -7.26 -1.23 -14.59
C GLN A 160 -8.23 -2.15 -15.36
N PRO A 161 -9.32 -2.61 -14.73
CA PRO A 161 -10.40 -3.27 -15.44
C PRO A 161 -11.05 -2.31 -16.43
N ASP A 162 -11.75 -2.86 -17.42
CA ASP A 162 -12.56 -2.08 -18.37
C ASP A 162 -13.53 -1.17 -17.59
N GLU A 163 -13.67 0.08 -18.01
CA GLU A 163 -14.46 1.08 -17.26
C GLU A 163 -15.94 0.69 -17.18
N ILE A 164 -16.41 -0.07 -18.18
CA ILE A 164 -17.76 -0.58 -18.26
C ILE A 164 -17.71 -2.09 -18.51
N ILE A 165 -18.28 -2.87 -17.59
CA ILE A 165 -18.30 -4.33 -17.68
C ILE A 165 -19.73 -4.81 -17.91
N LYS A 166 -19.93 -5.55 -19.00
CA LYS A 166 -21.23 -6.16 -19.32
C LYS A 166 -21.39 -7.52 -18.63
N LYS A 167 -22.61 -7.81 -18.15
CA LYS A 167 -22.98 -9.13 -17.63
C LYS A 167 -22.65 -10.23 -18.64
N GLY A 168 -21.97 -11.27 -18.18
CA GLY A 168 -21.51 -12.41 -18.99
C GLY A 168 -20.13 -12.20 -19.63
N ASN A 169 -19.58 -10.99 -19.62
CA ASN A 169 -18.28 -10.72 -20.23
C ASN A 169 -17.13 -10.97 -19.25
N GLN A 170 -16.00 -11.39 -19.82
CA GLN A 170 -14.71 -11.38 -19.15
C GLN A 170 -14.13 -9.98 -19.16
N PHE A 171 -13.35 -9.65 -18.14
CA PHE A 171 -12.58 -8.41 -18.07
C PHE A 171 -11.13 -8.73 -17.74
N ASP A 172 -10.22 -7.85 -18.16
CA ASP A 172 -8.79 -8.01 -17.95
C ASP A 172 -8.28 -7.03 -16.91
N THR A 173 -7.43 -7.49 -16.00
CA THR A 173 -6.88 -6.65 -14.95
C THR A 173 -5.60 -7.26 -14.40
N GLN A 174 -4.69 -6.41 -13.94
CA GLN A 174 -3.40 -6.82 -13.42
C GLN A 174 -2.97 -5.94 -12.26
N ILE A 175 -2.59 -6.58 -11.17
CA ILE A 175 -1.95 -5.93 -10.03
C ILE A 175 -0.50 -6.38 -9.89
N VAL A 176 0.30 -5.52 -9.27
CA VAL A 176 1.65 -5.81 -8.81
C VAL A 176 1.69 -5.64 -7.32
N LEU A 177 2.29 -6.60 -6.64
CA LEU A 177 2.69 -6.43 -5.26
C LEU A 177 4.12 -5.85 -5.22
N LEU A 178 4.27 -4.72 -4.54
CA LEU A 178 5.50 -3.93 -4.46
C LEU A 178 6.41 -4.34 -3.28
N ILE A 179 6.05 -5.40 -2.55
CA ILE A 179 6.82 -5.92 -1.41
C ILE A 179 7.19 -7.38 -1.65
N ASP A 180 8.33 -7.78 -1.11
CA ASP A 180 8.78 -9.16 -1.15
C ASP A 180 8.05 -9.99 -0.07
N ILE A 181 7.42 -11.11 -0.46
CA ILE A 181 6.78 -12.05 0.46
C ILE A 181 7.59 -13.36 0.52
N PRO A 182 7.76 -13.96 1.72
CA PRO A 182 8.30 -15.32 1.83
C PRO A 182 7.42 -16.36 1.10
N SER A 183 8.05 -17.40 0.57
CA SER A 183 7.35 -18.54 -0.04
C SER A 183 6.51 -19.31 1.00
N PRO A 184 5.29 -19.79 0.68
CA PRO A 184 4.62 -19.77 -0.64
C PRO A 184 3.97 -18.43 -0.99
N THR A 185 3.90 -18.12 -2.29
CA THR A 185 3.24 -16.90 -2.79
C THR A 185 1.74 -16.94 -2.51
N PRO A 186 1.14 -15.87 -1.94
CA PRO A 186 -0.27 -15.85 -1.61
C PRO A 186 -1.16 -15.79 -2.86
N SER A 187 -2.41 -16.17 -2.68
CA SER A 187 -3.45 -16.02 -3.70
C SER A 187 -4.04 -14.61 -3.70
N VAL A 188 -4.49 -14.20 -4.88
CA VAL A 188 -5.24 -12.95 -5.09
C VAL A 188 -6.70 -13.29 -5.28
N ARG A 189 -7.58 -12.63 -4.53
CA ARG A 189 -9.03 -12.73 -4.72
C ARG A 189 -9.58 -11.40 -5.24
N ILE A 190 -10.48 -11.48 -6.21
CA ILE A 190 -11.23 -10.34 -6.73
C ILE A 190 -12.67 -10.39 -6.22
N ARG A 191 -13.18 -9.23 -5.79
CA ARG A 191 -14.61 -9.00 -5.52
C ARG A 191 -15.04 -7.69 -6.17
N ILE A 192 -16.31 -7.60 -6.57
CA ILE A 192 -16.88 -6.33 -7.00
C ILE A 192 -17.79 -5.81 -5.88
N ILE A 193 -17.50 -4.61 -5.40
CA ILE A 193 -18.19 -3.95 -4.30
C ILE A 193 -18.83 -2.64 -4.77
N SER A 194 -19.75 -2.08 -3.99
CA SER A 194 -20.31 -0.77 -4.31
C SER A 194 -19.27 0.34 -4.08
N ALA A 195 -19.40 1.47 -4.79
CA ALA A 195 -18.53 2.62 -4.53
C ALA A 195 -18.69 3.17 -3.10
N ALA A 196 -19.87 3.05 -2.49
CA ALA A 196 -20.09 3.45 -1.10
C ALA A 196 -19.30 2.57 -0.12
N ASP A 197 -19.32 1.26 -0.30
CA ASP A 197 -18.53 0.33 0.50
C ASP A 197 -17.02 0.56 0.33
N ALA A 198 -16.59 0.90 -0.88
CA ALA A 198 -15.20 1.24 -1.17
C ALA A 198 -14.74 2.49 -0.39
N GLU A 199 -15.60 3.51 -0.23
CA GLU A 199 -15.31 4.69 0.58
C GLU A 199 -15.26 4.37 2.08
N LEU A 200 -16.11 3.45 2.57
CA LEU A 200 -16.02 2.96 3.95
C LEU A 200 -14.70 2.24 4.22
N LEU A 201 -14.20 1.47 3.26
CA LEU A 201 -12.87 0.83 3.35
C LEU A 201 -11.74 1.87 3.37
N LYS A 202 -11.78 2.86 2.47
CA LYS A 202 -10.75 3.92 2.40
C LYS A 202 -10.67 4.76 3.68
N THR A 203 -11.82 5.04 4.29
CA THR A 203 -11.89 5.83 5.54
C THR A 203 -11.61 5.01 6.80
N GLY A 204 -11.49 3.68 6.67
CA GLY A 204 -11.35 2.77 7.82
C GLY A 204 -12.64 2.61 8.63
N ALA A 205 -13.78 3.07 8.12
CA ALA A 205 -15.09 2.95 8.77
C ALA A 205 -15.65 1.51 8.70
N ALA A 206 -15.11 0.67 7.80
CA ALA A 206 -15.45 -0.74 7.71
C ALA A 206 -14.19 -1.59 7.46
N GLN A 207 -14.23 -2.85 7.90
CA GLN A 207 -13.21 -3.85 7.58
C GLN A 207 -13.57 -4.63 6.32
N CYS A 208 -12.57 -5.16 5.63
CA CYS A 208 -12.74 -5.91 4.38
C CYS A 208 -13.71 -7.10 4.50
N THR A 209 -13.71 -7.77 5.67
CA THR A 209 -14.57 -8.90 6.02
C THR A 209 -16.04 -8.53 6.19
N GLN A 210 -16.35 -7.25 6.44
CA GLN A 210 -17.72 -6.74 6.63
C GLN A 210 -18.39 -6.34 5.31
N ILE A 211 -17.61 -6.18 4.23
CA ILE A 211 -18.14 -5.74 2.94
C ILE A 211 -18.73 -6.92 2.17
N SER A 212 -20.00 -6.80 1.80
CA SER A 212 -20.67 -7.77 0.93
C SER A 212 -20.40 -7.48 -0.56
N PRO A 213 -20.26 -8.49 -1.42
CA PRO A 213 -20.10 -8.28 -2.85
C PRO A 213 -21.38 -7.73 -3.46
N ALA A 214 -21.25 -6.65 -4.24
CA ALA A 214 -22.35 -6.03 -4.97
C ALA A 214 -22.63 -6.71 -6.32
N ALA A 215 -21.70 -7.55 -6.79
CA ALA A 215 -21.88 -8.40 -7.96
C ALA A 215 -21.14 -9.74 -7.79
N THR A 216 -21.63 -10.79 -8.44
CA THR A 216 -20.99 -12.10 -8.45
C THR A 216 -20.07 -12.23 -9.66
N THR A 217 -18.86 -12.72 -9.40
CA THR A 217 -17.81 -12.93 -10.42
C THR A 217 -17.40 -14.39 -10.44
N VAL A 218 -17.05 -14.91 -11.63
CA VAL A 218 -16.42 -16.23 -11.81
C VAL A 218 -14.94 -16.05 -12.18
N ASN A 219 -14.13 -17.09 -11.95
CA ASN A 219 -12.67 -17.06 -12.14
C ASN A 219 -12.00 -15.89 -11.39
N ASN A 220 -12.48 -15.60 -10.18
CA ASN A 220 -12.08 -14.44 -9.39
C ASN A 220 -10.92 -14.73 -8.42
N GLN A 221 -10.24 -15.85 -8.58
CA GLN A 221 -9.04 -16.20 -7.82
C GLN A 221 -7.86 -16.36 -8.78
N GLY A 222 -6.72 -15.83 -8.38
CA GLY A 222 -5.44 -15.91 -9.09
C GLY A 222 -4.28 -16.14 -8.12
N THR A 223 -3.09 -16.28 -8.67
CA THR A 223 -1.84 -16.40 -7.91
C THR A 223 -0.93 -15.20 -8.18
N LEU A 224 0.01 -14.92 -7.30
CA LEU A 224 1.11 -14.02 -7.60
C LEU A 224 2.28 -14.81 -8.18
N ASN A 225 2.74 -14.43 -9.37
CA ASN A 225 3.88 -15.05 -10.02
C ASN A 225 5.01 -14.02 -10.14
N PHE A 226 6.24 -14.44 -9.86
CA PHE A 226 7.41 -13.61 -10.10
C PHE A 226 7.65 -13.45 -11.60
N ASN A 227 7.71 -12.21 -12.06
CA ASN A 227 8.05 -11.88 -13.43
C ASN A 227 8.83 -10.55 -13.45
N ASN A 228 10.03 -10.57 -14.05
CA ASN A 228 10.94 -9.43 -14.15
C ASN A 228 11.14 -8.66 -12.82
N GLY A 229 11.40 -9.42 -11.74
CA GLY A 229 11.68 -8.86 -10.42
C GLY A 229 10.46 -8.33 -9.65
N ASN A 230 9.24 -8.54 -10.14
CA ASN A 230 8.01 -8.11 -9.46
C ASN A 230 7.03 -9.28 -9.30
N LEU A 231 6.22 -9.26 -8.24
CA LEU A 231 5.12 -10.20 -8.01
C LEU A 231 3.86 -9.71 -8.74
N LEU A 232 3.54 -10.33 -9.86
CA LEU A 232 2.43 -9.97 -10.74
C LEU A 232 1.26 -10.94 -10.55
N SER A 233 0.03 -10.43 -10.51
CA SER A 233 -1.16 -11.29 -10.50
C SER A 233 -1.29 -12.06 -11.81
N HIS A 234 -1.54 -13.35 -11.69
CA HIS A 234 -1.83 -14.26 -12.79
C HIS A 234 -3.15 -14.98 -12.53
N PHE A 235 -4.08 -14.84 -13.48
CA PHE A 235 -5.36 -15.54 -13.47
C PHE A 235 -5.36 -16.56 -14.60
N SER A 236 -5.53 -17.85 -14.30
CA SER A 236 -5.52 -18.93 -15.32
C SER A 236 -6.64 -18.75 -16.36
N LYS A 237 -7.74 -18.14 -15.95
CA LYS A 237 -8.83 -17.67 -16.83
C LYS A 237 -9.17 -16.24 -16.42
N LYS A 238 -9.51 -15.40 -17.39
CA LYS A 238 -9.93 -14.03 -17.09
C LYS A 238 -11.15 -14.03 -16.16
N PRO A 239 -11.18 -13.16 -15.14
CA PRO A 239 -12.36 -12.92 -14.33
C PRO A 239 -13.56 -12.53 -15.21
N ALA A 240 -14.76 -12.97 -14.86
CA ALA A 240 -15.97 -12.62 -15.60
C ALA A 240 -17.12 -12.23 -14.68
N LEU A 241 -17.91 -11.24 -15.11
CA LEU A 241 -19.10 -10.79 -14.39
C LEU A 241 -20.24 -11.78 -14.64
N LYS A 242 -20.74 -12.42 -13.58
CA LYS A 242 -21.85 -13.38 -13.66
C LYS A 242 -23.20 -12.70 -13.45
N GLU A 243 -23.39 -12.07 -12.30
CA GLU A 243 -24.64 -11.37 -11.96
C GLU A 243 -24.38 -10.08 -11.19
N ILE A 244 -25.22 -9.08 -11.40
CA ILE A 244 -25.21 -7.81 -10.67
C ILE A 244 -26.30 -7.90 -9.61
N SER A 245 -25.97 -7.63 -8.35
CA SER A 245 -26.97 -7.67 -7.27
C SER A 245 -27.91 -6.48 -7.41
N SER A 246 -29.22 -6.73 -7.37
CA SER A 246 -30.26 -5.70 -7.53
C SER A 246 -30.43 -4.80 -6.29
N ARG A 247 -29.58 -4.94 -5.26
CA ARG A 247 -29.68 -4.27 -3.96
C ARG A 247 -28.42 -3.49 -3.60
N VAL A 248 -28.03 -2.48 -4.38
CA VAL A 248 -27.19 -1.41 -3.83
C VAL A 248 -28.14 -0.42 -3.15
N ASN A 249 -28.09 -0.39 -1.81
CA ASN A 249 -28.99 0.37 -0.97
C ASN A 249 -28.90 1.88 -1.25
N THR A 250 -30.08 2.47 -1.36
CA THR A 250 -30.37 3.88 -1.57
C THR A 250 -29.99 4.72 -0.34
N ALA A 251 -28.88 5.46 -0.40
CA ALA A 251 -28.70 6.60 0.50
C ALA A 251 -29.55 7.77 -0.04
N GLY A 252 -30.60 8.19 0.69
CA GLY A 252 -31.38 9.39 0.36
C GLY A 252 -32.67 9.19 -0.47
N GLY A 253 -33.23 7.99 -0.54
CA GLY A 253 -34.61 7.75 -1.03
C GLY A 253 -34.83 7.79 -2.55
N ARG A 254 -33.87 8.27 -3.36
CA ARG A 254 -33.94 8.21 -4.83
C ARG A 254 -33.13 7.04 -5.37
N ARG A 255 -33.79 6.08 -6.03
CA ARG A 255 -33.08 5.02 -6.78
C ARG A 255 -32.24 5.68 -7.88
N LEU A 256 -30.93 5.59 -7.77
CA LEU A 256 -30.01 5.93 -8.86
C LEU A 256 -30.33 5.07 -10.09
N ALA A 257 -30.17 5.64 -11.28
CA ALA A 257 -30.30 4.84 -12.50
C ALA A 257 -29.23 3.74 -12.51
N VAL A 258 -29.53 2.60 -13.13
CA VAL A 258 -28.57 1.46 -13.21
C VAL A 258 -27.23 1.90 -13.80
N THR A 259 -27.25 2.84 -14.74
CA THR A 259 -26.08 3.41 -15.43
C THR A 259 -25.32 4.44 -14.61
N GLU A 260 -25.90 4.98 -13.54
CA GLU A 260 -25.26 5.91 -12.60
C GLU A 260 -24.64 5.18 -11.39
N GLN A 261 -24.97 3.89 -11.21
CA GLN A 261 -24.42 3.09 -10.11
C GLN A 261 -22.96 2.74 -10.37
N LYS A 262 -22.10 3.21 -9.47
CA LYS A 262 -20.65 2.97 -9.52
C LYS A 262 -20.27 1.80 -8.63
N TYR A 263 -19.36 0.99 -9.14
CA TYR A 263 -18.80 -0.18 -8.50
C TYR A 263 -17.28 -0.08 -8.50
N VAL A 264 -16.63 -0.90 -7.69
CA VAL A 264 -15.18 -0.97 -7.62
C VAL A 264 -14.73 -2.42 -7.57
N VAL A 265 -13.69 -2.75 -8.31
CA VAL A 265 -13.02 -4.05 -8.20
C VAL A 265 -12.07 -3.98 -7.01
N LEU A 266 -12.36 -4.79 -6.00
CA LEU A 266 -11.55 -4.99 -4.80
C LEU A 266 -10.61 -6.18 -5.03
N TYR A 267 -9.32 -5.93 -4.90
CA TYR A 267 -8.27 -6.95 -4.92
C TYR A 267 -7.85 -7.24 -3.49
N GLU A 268 -7.88 -8.50 -3.08
CA GLU A 268 -7.52 -8.94 -1.73
C GLU A 268 -6.36 -9.94 -1.80
N ILE A 269 -5.39 -9.77 -0.92
CA ILE A 269 -4.28 -10.70 -0.73
C ILE A 269 -4.19 -11.01 0.75
N VAL A 270 -4.28 -12.29 1.09
CA VAL A 270 -4.09 -12.76 2.47
C VAL A 270 -2.61 -13.07 2.65
N LEU A 271 -1.96 -12.28 3.49
CA LEU A 271 -0.58 -12.48 3.90
C LEU A 271 -0.56 -13.35 5.17
N SER A 272 0.26 -14.40 5.14
CA SER A 272 0.65 -15.12 6.34
C SER A 272 1.70 -14.27 7.06
N SER A 273 1.37 -13.72 8.23
CA SER A 273 2.34 -12.92 8.98
C SER A 273 3.50 -13.81 9.43
N ALA A 274 4.73 -13.37 9.15
CA ALA A 274 5.94 -13.95 9.71
C ALA A 274 6.23 -13.44 11.14
N VAL A 275 5.41 -12.51 11.67
CA VAL A 275 5.52 -12.05 13.05
C VAL A 275 4.97 -13.14 13.97
N ALA A 276 5.65 -13.37 15.10
CA ALA A 276 5.52 -14.47 16.05
C ALA A 276 4.11 -14.80 16.61
N SER A 277 3.05 -14.09 16.20
CA SER A 277 1.66 -14.29 16.61
C SER A 277 0.81 -15.12 15.64
N GLY A 278 1.33 -15.58 14.49
CA GLY A 278 0.62 -16.51 13.60
C GLY A 278 -0.66 -15.97 12.96
N GLY A 279 -0.85 -14.64 12.97
CA GLY A 279 -2.02 -13.99 12.36
C GLY A 279 -1.97 -13.98 10.83
N THR A 280 -3.15 -14.03 10.21
CA THR A 280 -3.30 -13.72 8.77
C THR A 280 -3.74 -12.26 8.63
N GLU A 281 -3.00 -11.48 7.86
CA GLU A 281 -3.36 -10.09 7.55
C GLU A 281 -3.86 -10.02 6.12
N THR A 282 -4.99 -9.35 5.89
CA THR A 282 -5.50 -9.13 4.53
C THR A 282 -5.18 -7.71 4.11
N ILE A 283 -4.34 -7.58 3.08
CA ILE A 283 -4.11 -6.31 2.39
C ILE A 283 -5.00 -6.25 1.16
N TRP A 284 -5.34 -5.03 0.73
CA TRP A 284 -6.25 -4.85 -0.39
C TRP A 284 -5.94 -3.58 -1.19
N ALA A 285 -6.40 -3.57 -2.45
CA ALA A 285 -6.42 -2.39 -3.30
C ALA A 285 -7.76 -2.28 -4.03
N LEU A 286 -8.04 -1.08 -4.53
CA LEU A 286 -9.26 -0.75 -5.24
C LEU A 286 -8.92 -0.32 -6.67
N SER A 287 -9.70 -0.78 -7.64
CA SER A 287 -9.69 -0.20 -8.98
C SER A 287 -10.25 1.21 -8.97
N LEU A 288 -10.12 1.90 -10.11
CA LEU A 288 -10.94 3.07 -10.37
C LEU A 288 -12.42 2.66 -10.45
N PRO A 289 -13.36 3.58 -10.14
CA PRO A 289 -14.80 3.30 -10.23
C PRO A 289 -15.21 2.82 -11.63
N ILE A 290 -15.98 1.75 -11.71
CA ILE A 290 -16.52 1.16 -12.95
C ILE A 290 -18.06 1.19 -12.94
N VAL A 291 -18.67 1.01 -14.12
CA VAL A 291 -20.12 0.82 -14.24
C VAL A 291 -20.40 -0.59 -14.77
N LEU A 292 -21.41 -1.25 -14.21
CA LEU A 292 -21.82 -2.59 -14.66
C LEU A 292 -23.12 -2.47 -15.45
N ILE A 293 -23.17 -3.11 -16.63
CA ILE A 293 -24.34 -3.06 -17.51
C ILE A 293 -24.87 -4.45 -17.82
N VAL A 294 -26.15 -4.53 -18.18
CA VAL A 294 -26.78 -5.78 -18.65
C VAL A 294 -26.98 -5.75 -20.15
N HIS A 295 -27.30 -4.57 -20.72
CA HIS A 295 -27.59 -4.41 -22.13
C HIS A 295 -26.72 -3.32 -22.78
N ALA A 296 -26.36 -3.49 -24.04
CA ALA A 296 -25.46 -2.56 -24.75
C ALA A 296 -26.08 -1.16 -24.93
N SER A 297 -27.41 -1.04 -24.92
CA SER A 297 -28.09 0.27 -24.97
C SER A 297 -27.75 1.18 -23.78
N GLN A 298 -27.22 0.62 -22.69
CA GLN A 298 -26.81 1.35 -21.49
C GLN A 298 -25.40 1.95 -21.60
N LEU A 299 -24.65 1.59 -22.65
CA LEU A 299 -23.24 1.97 -22.79
C LEU A 299 -23.05 3.50 -22.79
N SER A 300 -23.86 4.23 -23.55
CA SER A 300 -23.72 5.69 -23.67
C SER A 300 -23.85 6.40 -22.32
N ASP A 301 -24.88 6.05 -21.55
CA ASP A 301 -25.12 6.64 -20.23
C ASP A 301 -24.04 6.25 -19.20
N ALA A 302 -23.59 4.99 -19.28
CA ALA A 302 -22.50 4.50 -18.45
C ALA A 302 -21.17 5.22 -18.75
N TYR A 303 -20.86 5.46 -20.04
CA TYR A 303 -19.69 6.24 -20.44
C TYR A 303 -19.76 7.67 -19.94
N ALA A 304 -20.92 8.33 -20.04
CA ALA A 304 -21.11 9.67 -19.50
C ALA A 304 -20.81 9.72 -17.98
N THR A 305 -21.30 8.72 -17.23
CA THR A 305 -21.04 8.60 -15.79
C THR A 305 -19.54 8.43 -15.49
N ILE A 306 -18.85 7.57 -16.25
CA ILE A 306 -17.41 7.34 -16.09
C ILE A 306 -16.61 8.60 -16.42
N ILE A 307 -16.87 9.24 -17.56
CA ILE A 307 -16.15 10.45 -17.98
C ILE A 307 -16.29 11.53 -16.91
N TRP A 308 -17.51 11.74 -16.41
CA TRP A 308 -17.77 12.70 -15.35
C TRP A 308 -17.01 12.35 -14.06
N ASP A 309 -17.04 11.08 -13.64
CA ASP A 309 -16.30 10.63 -12.46
C ASP A 309 -14.79 10.85 -12.62
N ARG A 310 -14.22 10.53 -13.78
CA ARG A 310 -12.77 10.64 -14.06
C ARG A 310 -12.29 12.09 -14.15
N MET A 311 -13.08 12.96 -14.77
CA MET A 311 -12.73 14.38 -14.90
C MET A 311 -12.79 15.11 -13.55
N PHE A 312 -13.80 14.80 -12.71
CA PHE A 312 -14.13 15.62 -11.54
C PHE A 312 -13.87 14.98 -10.18
N HIS A 313 -13.23 13.81 -10.14
CA HIS A 313 -13.00 13.03 -8.91
C HIS A 313 -12.33 13.82 -7.77
N ASN A 314 -11.46 14.79 -8.09
CA ASN A 314 -10.72 15.59 -7.10
C ASN A 314 -11.28 17.03 -6.93
N GLU A 315 -12.17 17.49 -7.81
CA GLU A 315 -12.66 18.89 -7.82
C GLU A 315 -14.05 19.04 -7.20
N VAL A 316 -14.86 17.96 -7.14
CA VAL A 316 -16.26 18.02 -6.69
C VAL A 316 -16.43 17.45 -5.28
N ARG A 317 -15.77 18.09 -4.31
CA ARG A 317 -16.33 18.22 -2.94
C ARG A 317 -16.90 19.62 -2.68
N LEU A 318 -16.94 20.49 -3.69
CA LEU A 318 -17.86 21.61 -3.69
C LEU A 318 -19.26 21.06 -3.96
N ARG A 319 -20.02 20.87 -2.88
CA ARG A 319 -21.48 20.74 -2.95
C ARG A 319 -21.99 21.91 -3.78
N LEU A 320 -22.42 21.67 -5.01
CA LEU A 320 -23.35 22.55 -5.69
C LEU A 320 -24.71 22.41 -4.97
N SER A 321 -24.77 22.92 -3.73
CA SER A 321 -26.04 23.33 -3.17
C SER A 321 -26.47 24.53 -3.99
N PHE A 322 -27.38 24.30 -4.93
CA PHE A 322 -28.20 25.38 -5.47
C PHE A 322 -28.81 26.10 -4.27
N CYS A 323 -28.35 27.31 -3.99
CA CYS A 323 -29.09 28.26 -3.18
C CYS A 323 -30.43 28.45 -3.88
N THR A 324 -31.48 27.79 -3.38
CA THR A 324 -32.85 28.20 -3.65
C THR A 324 -33.02 29.55 -2.98
N CYS A 325 -32.72 30.64 -3.69
CA CYS A 325 -33.28 31.94 -3.37
C CYS A 325 -34.79 31.82 -3.58
N THR A 326 -35.51 31.58 -2.49
CA THR A 326 -36.94 31.88 -2.40
C THR A 326 -37.10 33.39 -2.57
N LEU A 327 -37.77 33.79 -3.65
CA LEU A 327 -38.42 35.09 -3.80
C LEU A 327 -39.63 35.19 -2.87
#